data_AF-A0A7V2IQ18-F1
#
_entry.id   AF-A0A7V2IQ18-F1
#
_cell.length_a   1.000
_cell.length_b   1.000
_cell.length_c   1.000
_cell.angle_alpha   90.00
_cell.angle_beta   90.00
_cell.angle_gamma   90.00
#
_symmetry.space_group_name_H-M   'P 1'
#
loop_
_entity.id
_entity.type
_entity.pdbx_description
1 polymer ?
#
loop_
_entity_poly.entity_id
_entity_poly.type
_entity_poly.pdbx_seq_one_letter_code
_entity_poly.pdbx_strand_id
1 'polypeptide(L)'
;PAGGFTLYGESAIGIVPDLGAAAGRDKLGLSEDAFADVRIVPMRLRAGDDASCLNLNHAQQPRLLGVDPEQLSGRFAFRDVETPPAPGGAKRAEEAPPSGWAILRADWGEDVVPAIGDYPTVYWALHKRLGDEIEYVDDRGRAFRVRIVGMLEGSVLQGALLIDEEAFIARFGSVAGGQVFLVDAPSSRAEAVAEALRRGLRDYGLDLTPTAERLARFHTVENTYLSIFQLLGGMGLAVGSVGLALVVLVNILERRSELAMLQAVGFDKHTVGRMLAVEHIGLLGAGLLRGLVSAIVAVWPAVRTAGSRIPIGSLAVILAAIGASGLVWILIATRLGLHGRLLDALRSE
;
A
#
# COMPACT_ATOMS: atom_id res chain seq x y z
N PRO A 1 8.90 2.36 3.70
CA PRO A 1 7.77 3.25 4.05
C PRO A 1 7.88 3.91 5.44
N ALA A 2 8.07 3.19 6.54
CA ALA A 2 8.13 3.79 7.87
C ALA A 2 9.52 4.35 8.28
N GLY A 3 10.54 4.28 7.41
CA GLY A 3 11.88 4.80 7.72
C GLY A 3 12.59 4.11 8.90
N GLY A 4 12.15 2.92 9.30
CA GLY A 4 12.66 2.22 10.48
C GLY A 4 12.02 2.65 11.81
N PHE A 5 11.08 3.60 11.80
CA PHE A 5 10.35 4.03 12.99
C PHE A 5 9.17 3.10 13.29
N THR A 6 8.95 2.79 14.55
CA THR A 6 7.90 1.86 15.02
C THR A 6 6.64 2.58 15.49
N LEU A 7 6.75 3.82 15.98
CA LEU A 7 5.59 4.64 16.34
C LEU A 7 5.62 6.00 15.63
N TYR A 8 4.43 6.49 15.30
CA TYR A 8 4.16 7.87 14.90
C TYR A 8 3.32 8.52 15.99
N GLY A 9 3.72 9.71 16.43
CA GLY A 9 3.00 10.48 17.43
C GLY A 9 2.62 11.86 16.96
N GLU A 10 1.48 12.36 17.44
CA GLU A 10 1.03 13.73 17.22
C GLU A 10 0.49 14.28 18.53
N SER A 11 0.93 15.47 18.93
CA SER A 11 0.47 16.15 20.15
C SER A 11 -0.45 17.31 19.81
N ALA A 12 -1.44 17.53 20.67
CA ALA A 12 -2.41 18.62 20.51
C ALA A 12 -1.74 20.01 20.61
N ILE A 13 -0.68 20.12 21.40
CA ILE A 13 0.13 21.33 21.57
C ILE A 13 1.61 21.03 21.40
N GLY A 14 2.40 22.05 21.09
CA GLY A 14 3.84 21.91 20.88
C GLY A 14 4.62 21.64 22.17
N ILE A 15 5.50 20.65 22.11
CA ILE A 15 6.39 20.23 23.20
C ILE A 15 7.73 20.94 23.00
N VAL A 16 8.01 21.93 23.83
CA VAL A 16 9.22 22.78 23.73
C VAL A 16 10.50 22.03 24.11
N PRO A 17 10.55 21.22 25.19
CA PRO A 17 11.73 20.42 25.48
C PRO A 17 11.94 19.36 24.40
N ASP A 18 13.18 19.23 23.92
CA ASP A 18 13.54 18.26 22.89
C ASP A 18 13.49 16.82 23.42
N LEU A 19 12.51 16.03 22.96
CA LEU A 19 12.35 14.62 23.33
C LEU A 19 13.46 13.71 22.76
N GLY A 20 14.17 14.14 21.72
CA GLY A 20 15.33 13.44 21.19
C GLY A 20 16.52 13.48 22.15
N ALA A 21 16.65 14.54 22.93
CA ALA A 21 17.71 14.73 23.91
C ALA A 21 17.34 14.26 25.33
N ALA A 22 18.30 13.65 26.03
CA ALA A 22 18.13 13.20 27.42
C ALA A 22 17.69 14.35 28.36
N ALA A 23 18.30 15.52 28.21
CA ALA A 23 17.96 16.70 29.01
C ALA A 23 16.52 17.20 28.78
N GLY A 24 15.95 17.02 27.57
CA GLY A 24 14.57 17.39 27.30
C GLY A 24 13.58 16.36 27.86
N ARG A 25 13.92 15.08 27.81
CA ARG A 25 13.16 14.01 28.48
C ARG A 25 13.12 14.18 30.00
N ASP A 26 14.25 14.51 30.62
CA ASP A 26 14.35 14.74 32.07
C ASP A 26 13.47 15.92 32.53
N LYS A 27 13.46 17.03 31.77
CA LYS A 27 12.56 18.17 32.02
C LYS A 27 11.07 17.82 31.94
N LEU A 28 10.72 16.75 31.21
CA LEU A 28 9.36 16.24 31.06
C LEU A 28 9.05 15.10 32.05
N GLY A 29 9.98 14.79 32.97
CA GLY A 29 9.80 13.74 33.96
C GLY A 29 9.81 12.31 33.38
N LEU A 30 10.40 12.14 32.19
CA LEU A 30 10.49 10.85 31.51
C LEU A 30 11.74 10.09 32.00
N SER A 31 11.54 8.89 32.56
CA SER A 31 12.63 8.04 33.06
C SER A 31 13.51 7.49 31.93
N GLU A 32 14.81 7.77 31.96
CA GLU A 32 15.82 7.32 30.98
C GLU A 32 15.83 5.80 30.76
N ASP A 33 15.56 4.99 31.81
CA ASP A 33 15.55 3.53 31.71
C ASP A 33 14.50 3.00 30.71
N ALA A 34 13.38 3.72 30.56
CA ALA A 34 12.36 3.38 29.58
C ALA A 34 12.80 3.67 28.13
N PHE A 35 13.78 4.57 27.94
CA PHE A 35 14.21 5.09 26.64
C PHE A 35 15.61 4.65 26.21
N ALA A 36 16.25 3.71 26.93
CA ALA A 36 17.45 3.04 26.44
C ALA A 36 17.20 2.50 25.02
N ASP A 37 18.11 2.68 24.06
CA ASP A 37 17.93 2.27 22.65
C ASP A 37 16.67 2.81 21.95
N VAL A 38 16.08 3.91 22.43
CA VAL A 38 14.96 4.58 21.77
C VAL A 38 15.44 5.89 21.16
N ARG A 39 15.15 6.10 19.87
CA ARG A 39 15.39 7.38 19.21
C ARG A 39 14.06 8.05 18.91
N ILE A 40 13.91 9.30 19.33
CA ILE A 40 12.74 10.13 19.06
C ILE A 40 13.18 11.28 18.16
N VAL A 41 12.50 11.45 17.03
CA VAL A 41 12.71 12.57 16.11
C VAL A 41 11.50 13.49 16.20
N PRO A 42 11.61 14.62 16.91
CA PRO A 42 10.56 15.62 16.93
C PRO A 42 10.54 16.42 15.63
N MET A 43 9.35 16.84 15.22
CA MET A 43 9.13 17.67 14.04
C MET A 43 8.13 18.75 14.38
N ARG A 44 8.37 19.94 13.85
CA ARG A 44 7.45 21.08 14.01
C ARG A 44 6.34 20.97 13.00
N LEU A 45 5.13 21.35 13.40
CA LEU A 45 3.96 21.28 12.54
C LEU A 45 3.40 22.67 12.28
N ARG A 46 3.28 23.04 11.02
CA ARG A 46 2.38 24.12 10.61
C ARG A 46 1.09 23.49 10.12
N ALA A 47 -0.01 23.82 10.79
CA ALA A 47 -1.34 23.43 10.34
C ALA A 47 -1.60 23.95 8.91
N GLY A 48 -2.29 23.13 8.14
CA GLY A 48 -2.66 23.35 6.75
C GLY A 48 -3.70 22.29 6.36
N ASP A 49 -4.09 22.26 5.10
CA ASP A 49 -5.00 21.24 4.58
C ASP A 49 -4.35 19.86 4.69
N ASP A 50 -5.12 18.84 5.06
CA ASP A 50 -4.61 17.46 5.04
C ASP A 50 -4.52 16.97 3.59
N ALA A 51 -3.31 16.80 3.06
CA ALA A 51 -3.08 16.31 1.69
C ALA A 51 -2.81 14.80 1.65
N SER A 52 -3.48 14.05 2.53
CA SER A 52 -3.41 12.59 2.55
C SER A 52 -4.35 12.00 1.49
N CYS A 53 -4.09 10.77 1.03
CA CYS A 53 -4.99 10.09 0.08
C CYS A 53 -6.40 9.81 0.65
N LEU A 54 -6.63 10.09 1.94
CA LEU A 54 -7.91 9.94 2.60
C LEU A 54 -8.79 11.20 2.47
N ASN A 55 -8.20 12.35 2.12
CA ASN A 55 -8.94 13.58 1.92
C ASN A 55 -9.44 13.68 0.47
N LEU A 56 -10.76 13.66 0.28
CA LEU A 56 -11.42 13.82 -1.02
C LEU A 56 -11.46 15.30 -1.48
N ASN A 57 -11.21 16.26 -0.59
CA ASN A 57 -11.15 17.67 -0.94
C ASN A 57 -9.75 18.02 -1.47
N HIS A 58 -9.69 18.87 -2.49
CA HIS A 58 -8.42 19.32 -3.06
C HIS A 58 -7.68 20.24 -2.08
N ALA A 59 -6.68 19.71 -1.37
CA ALA A 59 -5.79 20.49 -0.53
C ALA A 59 -5.05 21.53 -1.39
N GLN A 60 -5.13 22.81 -1.04
CA GLN A 60 -4.40 23.87 -1.74
C GLN A 60 -3.08 24.18 -1.02
N GLN A 61 -3.10 24.12 0.32
CA GLN A 61 -1.94 24.38 1.15
C GLN A 61 -1.73 23.23 2.14
N PRO A 62 -0.94 22.19 1.78
CA PRO A 62 -0.71 21.07 2.67
C PRO A 62 -0.01 21.50 3.97
N ARG A 63 -0.15 20.68 5.01
CA ARG A 63 0.64 20.80 6.24
C ARG A 63 2.14 20.85 5.94
N LEU A 64 2.87 21.69 6.66
CA LEU A 64 4.34 21.72 6.60
C LEU A 64 4.91 21.08 7.87
N LEU A 65 5.86 20.18 7.68
CA LEU A 65 6.65 19.60 8.76
C LEU A 65 8.07 20.16 8.70
N GLY A 66 8.50 20.82 9.77
CA GLY A 66 9.89 21.20 9.97
C GLY A 66 10.67 20.00 10.51
N VAL A 67 11.64 19.52 9.74
CA VAL A 67 12.44 18.33 10.07
C VAL A 67 13.91 18.65 10.07
N ASP A 68 14.67 17.95 10.92
CA ASP A 68 16.13 17.96 10.87
C ASP A 68 16.62 16.89 9.88
N PRO A 69 17.21 17.28 8.72
CA PRO A 69 17.70 16.34 7.71
C PRO A 69 18.72 15.34 8.23
N GLU A 70 19.52 15.71 9.24
CA GLU A 70 20.54 14.82 9.80
C GLU A 70 19.90 13.67 10.58
N GLN A 71 18.79 13.94 11.27
CA GLN A 71 18.08 12.93 12.03
C GLN A 71 17.39 11.88 11.14
N LEU A 72 17.07 12.24 9.90
CA LEU A 72 16.45 11.37 8.91
C LEU A 72 17.45 10.78 7.90
N SER A 73 18.73 11.16 7.97
CA SER A 73 19.77 10.66 7.07
C SER A 73 19.83 9.13 7.07
N GLY A 74 19.87 8.55 5.86
CA GLY A 74 19.82 7.09 5.66
C GLY A 74 18.47 6.43 5.98
N ARG A 75 17.43 7.20 6.32
CA ARG A 75 16.07 6.72 6.49
C ARG A 75 15.22 7.06 5.27
N PHE A 76 14.17 6.25 5.05
CA PHE A 76 13.23 6.35 3.94
C PHE A 76 13.85 6.09 2.55
N ALA A 77 13.00 5.74 1.58
CA ALA A 77 13.40 5.48 0.21
C ALA A 77 12.96 6.65 -0.67
N PHE A 78 13.93 7.26 -1.36
CA PHE A 78 13.69 8.32 -2.33
C PHE A 78 13.39 7.70 -3.69
N ARG A 79 12.31 8.18 -4.31
CA ARG A 79 11.94 7.81 -5.68
C ARG A 79 12.63 8.71 -6.68
N ASP A 80 12.50 10.02 -6.48
CA ASP A 80 13.00 11.07 -7.36
C ASP A 80 13.56 12.21 -6.51
N VAL A 81 14.67 12.81 -6.95
CA VAL A 81 15.31 13.94 -6.28
C VAL A 81 15.81 14.90 -7.34
N GLU A 82 15.43 16.18 -7.24
CA GLU A 82 15.89 17.22 -8.15
C GLU A 82 17.35 17.56 -7.85
N THR A 83 18.11 18.00 -8.85
CA THR A 83 19.47 18.49 -8.61
C THR A 83 19.41 19.98 -8.30
N PRO A 84 19.89 20.45 -7.13
CA PRO A 84 19.81 21.86 -6.78
C PRO A 84 20.59 22.73 -7.76
N PRO A 85 20.16 23.97 -8.02
CA PRO A 85 20.90 24.90 -8.87
C PRO A 85 22.29 25.17 -8.29
N ALA A 86 23.23 25.61 -9.13
CA ALA A 86 24.56 25.97 -8.65
C ALA A 86 24.49 27.26 -7.80
N PRO A 87 25.22 27.34 -6.67
CA PRO A 87 25.22 28.53 -5.82
C PRO A 87 25.57 29.78 -6.64
N GLY A 88 24.73 30.82 -6.57
CA GLY A 88 24.96 32.10 -7.26
C GLY A 88 25.05 32.03 -8.79
N GLY A 89 24.50 30.98 -9.43
CA GLY A 89 24.53 30.83 -10.89
C GLY A 89 25.91 30.50 -11.48
N ALA A 90 26.90 30.14 -10.64
CA ALA A 90 28.22 29.75 -11.07
C ALA A 90 28.23 28.39 -11.80
N LYS A 91 29.26 28.11 -12.61
CA LYS A 91 29.49 26.74 -13.10
C LYS A 91 29.77 25.83 -11.89
N ARG A 92 29.03 24.73 -11.79
CA ARG A 92 29.13 23.79 -10.66
C ARG A 92 30.58 23.29 -10.51
N ALA A 93 31.12 23.37 -9.31
CA ALA A 93 32.39 22.71 -8.97
C ALA A 93 32.26 21.18 -9.08
N GLU A 94 33.36 20.44 -9.15
CA GLU A 94 33.41 18.97 -9.26
C GLU A 94 32.78 18.21 -8.06
N GLU A 95 32.33 18.93 -7.04
CA GLU A 95 31.66 18.34 -5.87
C GLU A 95 30.28 17.77 -6.25
N ALA A 96 30.04 16.53 -5.81
CA ALA A 96 28.76 15.87 -6.02
C ALA A 96 27.62 16.69 -5.38
N PRO A 97 26.48 16.86 -6.09
CA PRO A 97 25.34 17.58 -5.54
C PRO A 97 24.82 16.93 -4.25
N PRO A 98 24.31 17.71 -3.28
CA PRO A 98 23.66 17.13 -2.12
C PRO A 98 22.46 16.29 -2.55
N SER A 99 22.31 15.12 -1.93
CA SER A 99 21.30 14.11 -2.29
C SER A 99 20.50 13.67 -1.06
N GLY A 100 19.31 13.10 -1.27
CA GLY A 100 18.45 12.65 -0.19
C GLY A 100 17.99 13.83 0.68
N TRP A 101 18.05 13.68 2.00
CA TRP A 101 17.60 14.71 2.95
C TRP A 101 18.41 16.01 2.91
N ALA A 102 19.70 15.95 2.54
CA ALA A 102 20.58 17.13 2.50
C ALA A 102 20.13 18.20 1.51
N ILE A 103 19.27 17.86 0.54
CA ILE A 103 18.72 18.80 -0.43
C ILE A 103 17.86 19.91 0.19
N LEU A 104 17.29 19.66 1.39
CA LEU A 104 16.47 20.63 2.11
C LEU A 104 17.28 21.84 2.62
N ARG A 105 18.61 21.71 2.71
CA ARG A 105 19.50 22.81 3.11
C ARG A 105 20.19 23.49 1.91
N ALA A 106 19.96 23.00 0.70
CA ALA A 106 20.52 23.63 -0.49
C ALA A 106 19.81 24.97 -0.77
N ASP A 107 20.53 25.89 -1.42
CA ASP A 107 19.96 27.16 -1.88
C ASP A 107 19.20 26.96 -3.20
N TRP A 108 17.94 27.40 -3.23
CA TRP A 108 17.03 27.32 -4.38
C TRP A 108 16.59 28.70 -4.89
N GLY A 109 17.21 29.76 -4.40
CA GLY A 109 16.89 31.14 -4.75
C GLY A 109 16.11 31.89 -3.68
N GLU A 110 15.89 33.18 -3.96
CA GLU A 110 15.27 34.10 -3.02
C GLU A 110 13.80 33.73 -2.72
N ASP A 111 13.47 33.67 -1.43
CA ASP A 111 12.16 33.27 -0.90
C ASP A 111 11.65 31.90 -1.40
N VAL A 112 12.56 30.99 -1.77
CA VAL A 112 12.24 29.60 -2.11
C VAL A 112 12.73 28.66 -1.01
N VAL A 113 11.82 27.85 -0.47
CA VAL A 113 12.13 26.80 0.51
C VAL A 113 11.99 25.43 -0.17
N PRO A 114 13.05 24.62 -0.21
CA PRO A 114 12.93 23.26 -0.69
C PRO A 114 12.06 22.41 0.24
N ALA A 115 11.22 21.57 -0.35
CA ALA A 115 10.44 20.57 0.34
C ALA A 115 10.56 19.20 -0.29
N ILE A 116 10.46 18.17 0.56
CA ILE A 116 10.27 16.79 0.16
C ILE A 116 8.83 16.40 0.48
N GLY A 117 8.17 15.65 -0.41
CA GLY A 117 6.86 15.07 -0.14
C GLY A 117 6.85 13.58 -0.45
N ASP A 118 5.84 12.86 0.01
CA ASP A 118 5.58 11.51 -0.47
C ASP A 118 5.00 11.53 -1.88
N TYR A 119 5.39 10.58 -2.73
CA TYR A 119 4.90 10.46 -4.10
C TYR A 119 3.36 10.47 -4.17
N PRO A 120 2.61 9.72 -3.34
CA PRO A 120 1.15 9.81 -3.36
C PRO A 120 0.60 11.18 -2.99
N THR A 121 1.22 11.88 -2.03
CA THR A 121 0.81 13.23 -1.63
C THR A 121 1.07 14.24 -2.74
N VAL A 122 2.27 14.25 -3.30
CA VAL A 122 2.65 15.20 -4.36
C VAL A 122 1.83 14.97 -5.63
N TYR A 123 1.78 13.72 -6.10
CA TYR A 123 1.21 13.42 -7.40
C TYR A 123 -0.32 13.32 -7.40
N TRP A 124 -0.90 12.64 -6.39
CA TRP A 124 -2.34 12.38 -6.38
C TRP A 124 -3.14 13.39 -5.56
N ALA A 125 -2.66 13.79 -4.38
CA ALA A 125 -3.41 14.72 -3.54
C ALA A 125 -3.25 16.17 -4.01
N LEU A 126 -2.01 16.57 -4.32
CA LEU A 126 -1.70 17.96 -4.71
C LEU A 126 -1.76 18.19 -6.23
N HIS A 127 -1.80 17.13 -7.04
CA HIS A 127 -1.70 17.20 -8.51
C HIS A 127 -0.46 17.99 -8.98
N LYS A 128 0.65 17.86 -8.24
CA LYS A 128 1.93 18.50 -8.52
C LYS A 128 2.97 17.49 -8.99
N ARG A 129 4.09 18.00 -9.46
CA ARG A 129 5.26 17.25 -9.91
C ARG A 129 6.51 17.77 -9.21
N LEU A 130 7.60 17.01 -9.35
CA LEU A 130 8.93 17.47 -8.96
C LEU A 130 9.25 18.79 -9.68
N GLY A 131 9.74 19.77 -8.93
CA GLY A 131 10.05 21.11 -9.39
C GLY A 131 8.87 22.09 -9.38
N ASP A 132 7.65 21.65 -9.07
CA ASP A 132 6.53 22.57 -8.88
C ASP A 132 6.67 23.34 -7.55
N GLU A 133 6.09 24.53 -7.52
CA GLU A 133 6.10 25.43 -6.36
C GLU A 133 4.68 25.66 -5.83
N ILE A 134 4.59 25.84 -4.52
CA ILE A 134 3.37 26.15 -3.77
C ILE A 134 3.61 27.41 -2.95
N GLU A 135 2.69 28.37 -3.02
CA GLU A 135 2.79 29.62 -2.28
C GLU A 135 2.27 29.50 -0.85
N TYR A 136 3.06 29.99 0.09
CA TYR A 136 2.75 30.05 1.53
C TYR A 136 2.98 31.45 2.06
N VAL A 137 2.38 31.74 3.20
CA VAL A 137 2.54 33.01 3.92
C VAL A 137 3.16 32.74 5.29
N ASP A 138 4.24 33.45 5.61
CA ASP A 138 4.93 33.36 6.90
C ASP A 138 4.12 34.03 8.04
N ASP A 139 4.56 33.89 9.29
CA ASP A 139 3.87 34.50 10.44
C ASP A 139 3.88 36.05 10.42
N ARG A 140 4.70 36.65 9.55
CA ARG A 140 4.81 38.11 9.36
C ARG A 140 3.97 38.59 8.17
N GLY A 141 3.22 37.72 7.51
CA GLY A 141 2.40 38.04 6.34
C GLY A 141 3.19 38.14 5.03
N ARG A 142 4.43 37.67 4.97
CA ARG A 142 5.24 37.67 3.74
C ARG A 142 5.02 36.37 2.98
N ALA A 143 4.74 36.51 1.68
CA ALA A 143 4.62 35.37 0.78
C ALA A 143 6.00 34.76 0.50
N PHE A 144 6.06 33.43 0.43
CA PHE A 144 7.24 32.68 0.01
C PHE A 144 6.79 31.42 -0.73
N ARG A 145 7.71 30.78 -1.46
CA ARG A 145 7.42 29.62 -2.29
C ARG A 145 8.06 28.38 -1.70
N VAL A 146 7.31 27.29 -1.64
CA VAL A 146 7.79 25.97 -1.26
C VAL A 146 7.93 25.15 -2.55
N ARG A 147 9.17 24.79 -2.91
CA ARG A 147 9.48 24.01 -4.12
C ARG A 147 9.59 22.54 -3.79
N ILE A 148 8.94 21.67 -4.55
CA ILE A 148 9.02 20.23 -4.35
C ILE A 148 10.30 19.71 -5.02
N VAL A 149 11.34 19.47 -4.22
CA VAL A 149 12.68 19.10 -4.71
C VAL A 149 12.99 17.62 -4.55
N GLY A 150 12.11 16.85 -3.89
CA GLY A 150 12.26 15.41 -3.75
C GLY A 150 10.94 14.72 -3.46
N MET A 151 10.85 13.46 -3.88
CA MET A 151 9.72 12.58 -3.60
C MET A 151 10.18 11.28 -2.96
N LEU A 152 9.61 10.95 -1.81
CA LEU A 152 9.71 9.62 -1.21
C LEU A 152 8.76 8.66 -1.93
N GLU A 153 9.05 7.35 -1.97
CA GLU A 153 8.13 6.38 -2.62
C GLU A 153 6.74 6.35 -2.00
N GLY A 154 6.69 6.33 -0.66
CA GLY A 154 5.49 6.30 0.15
C GLY A 154 5.89 6.10 1.60
N SER A 155 5.41 6.97 2.48
CA SER A 155 5.87 7.01 3.86
C SER A 155 4.77 7.24 4.89
N VAL A 156 5.14 7.08 6.15
CA VAL A 156 4.27 7.36 7.30
C VAL A 156 3.94 8.86 7.45
N LEU A 157 4.69 9.72 6.75
CA LEU A 157 4.58 11.18 6.74
C LEU A 157 3.66 11.69 5.63
N GLN A 158 2.93 10.79 4.98
CA GLN A 158 1.96 11.13 3.94
C GLN A 158 0.94 12.15 4.46
N GLY A 159 0.65 13.16 3.64
CA GLY A 159 -0.25 14.26 3.96
C GLY A 159 0.43 15.59 4.32
N ALA A 160 1.77 15.62 4.37
CA ALA A 160 2.55 16.82 4.61
C ALA A 160 3.71 16.99 3.62
N LEU A 161 4.20 18.22 3.49
CA LEU A 161 5.49 18.53 2.88
C LEU A 161 6.52 18.78 3.97
N LEU A 162 7.71 18.21 3.80
CA LEU A 162 8.80 18.27 4.76
C LEU A 162 9.81 19.32 4.32
N ILE A 163 10.10 20.28 5.20
CA ILE A 163 11.10 21.34 4.99
C ILE A 163 12.15 21.30 6.10
N ASP A 164 13.32 21.87 5.87
CA ASP A 164 14.35 21.99 6.90
C ASP A 164 13.81 22.77 8.13
N GLU A 165 14.13 22.29 9.34
CA GLU A 165 13.64 22.88 10.58
C GLU A 165 14.11 24.34 10.77
N GLU A 166 15.34 24.69 10.37
CA GLU A 166 15.83 26.06 10.49
C GLU A 166 15.04 27.00 9.56
N ALA A 167 14.77 26.54 8.33
CA ALA A 167 13.93 27.26 7.38
C ALA A 167 12.48 27.41 7.88
N PHE A 168 11.96 26.40 8.58
CA PHE A 168 10.66 26.43 9.24
C PHE A 168 10.63 27.48 10.35
N ILE A 169 11.59 27.44 11.29
CA ILE A 169 11.67 28.37 12.43
C ILE A 169 11.82 29.82 11.96
N ALA A 170 12.62 30.06 10.90
CA ALA A 170 12.83 31.41 10.35
C ALA A 170 11.53 32.08 9.86
N ARG A 171 10.53 31.27 9.44
CA ARG A 171 9.25 31.73 8.88
C ARG A 171 8.07 31.58 9.84
N PHE A 172 8.08 30.53 10.64
CA PHE A 172 7.00 30.14 11.55
C PHE A 172 7.46 30.15 13.02
N GLY A 173 8.19 31.20 13.41
CA GLY A 173 8.75 31.33 14.76
C GLY A 173 7.72 31.37 15.89
N SER A 174 6.42 31.58 15.59
CA SER A 174 5.36 31.48 16.58
C SER A 174 5.05 30.04 17.02
N VAL A 175 5.41 29.05 16.18
CA VAL A 175 5.21 27.63 16.47
C VAL A 175 6.30 27.15 17.41
N ALA A 176 5.97 27.02 18.68
CA ALA A 176 6.90 26.56 19.72
C ALA A 176 6.87 25.04 19.86
N GLY A 177 8.04 24.40 19.83
CA GLY A 177 8.19 22.97 20.11
C GLY A 177 7.78 22.03 18.98
N GLY A 178 8.09 20.75 19.17
CA GLY A 178 7.69 19.68 18.26
C GLY A 178 6.22 19.29 18.50
N GLN A 179 5.51 18.93 17.45
CA GLN A 179 4.13 18.43 17.53
C GLN A 179 3.96 17.05 16.88
N VAL A 180 4.83 16.69 15.95
CA VAL A 180 4.85 15.36 15.36
C VAL A 180 6.13 14.65 15.76
N PHE A 181 6.04 13.36 16.07
CA PHE A 181 7.15 12.58 16.59
C PHE A 181 7.26 11.27 15.84
N LEU A 182 8.46 10.92 15.41
CA LEU A 182 8.79 9.57 14.96
C LEU A 182 9.60 8.88 16.06
N VAL A 183 9.16 7.70 16.49
CA VAL A 183 9.84 6.94 17.54
C VAL A 183 10.36 5.64 16.95
N ASP A 184 11.67 5.45 17.04
CA ASP A 184 12.37 4.22 16.73
C ASP A 184 12.64 3.51 18.05
N ALA A 185 11.80 2.52 18.34
CA ALA A 185 11.92 1.65 19.50
C ALA A 185 11.93 0.19 19.03
N PRO A 186 12.69 -0.71 19.69
CA PRO A 186 12.65 -2.14 19.41
C PRO A 186 11.22 -2.67 19.47
N SER A 187 10.81 -3.51 18.51
CA SER A 187 9.42 -3.96 18.38
C SER A 187 8.88 -4.65 19.64
N SER A 188 9.74 -5.32 20.42
CA SER A 188 9.36 -5.96 21.69
C SER A 188 9.04 -4.96 22.82
N ARG A 189 9.56 -3.72 22.73
CA ARG A 189 9.36 -2.66 23.73
C ARG A 189 8.51 -1.50 23.22
N ALA A 190 8.10 -1.51 21.95
CA ALA A 190 7.34 -0.42 21.34
C ALA A 190 6.09 -0.04 22.16
N GLU A 191 5.30 -1.02 22.63
CA GLU A 191 4.11 -0.74 23.44
C GLU A 191 4.46 -0.15 24.83
N ALA A 192 5.51 -0.67 25.48
CA ALA A 192 5.95 -0.14 26.77
C ALA A 192 6.45 1.31 26.66
N VAL A 193 7.18 1.62 25.58
CA VAL A 193 7.63 2.99 25.26
C VAL A 193 6.44 3.88 24.93
N ALA A 194 5.48 3.39 24.14
CA ALA A 194 4.27 4.13 23.82
C ALA A 194 3.48 4.49 25.08
N GLU A 195 3.32 3.54 26.00
CA GLU A 195 2.58 3.76 27.25
C GLU A 195 3.35 4.67 28.22
N ALA A 196 4.68 4.63 28.24
CA ALA A 196 5.49 5.58 28.98
C ALA A 196 5.32 7.01 28.45
N LEU A 197 5.36 7.20 27.12
CA LEU A 197 5.16 8.49 26.46
C LEU A 197 3.72 9.02 26.65
N ARG A 198 2.70 8.18 26.45
CA ARG A 198 1.29 8.55 26.66
C ARG A 198 1.03 9.02 28.09
N ARG A 199 1.61 8.34 29.08
CA ARG A 199 1.47 8.73 30.50
C ARG A 199 2.22 10.02 30.82
N GLY A 200 3.48 10.14 30.39
CA GLY A 200 4.32 11.30 30.68
C GLY A 200 3.90 12.57 29.94
N LEU A 201 3.29 12.42 28.75
CA LEU A 201 2.91 13.54 27.88
C LEU A 201 1.40 13.69 27.71
N ARG A 202 0.62 13.13 28.64
CA ARG A 202 -0.84 13.23 28.66
C ARG A 202 -1.33 14.67 28.62
N ASP A 203 -0.66 15.57 29.35
CA ASP A 203 -1.04 16.98 29.44
C ASP A 203 -0.77 17.75 28.13
N TYR A 204 0.06 17.19 27.24
CA TYR A 204 0.30 17.71 25.89
C TYR A 204 -0.64 17.09 24.84
N GLY A 205 -1.51 16.15 25.26
CA GLY A 205 -2.42 15.44 24.36
C GLY A 205 -1.69 14.60 23.32
N LEU A 206 -0.57 13.96 23.69
CA LEU A 206 0.17 13.10 22.77
C LEU A 206 -0.63 11.83 22.47
N ASP A 207 -0.99 11.67 21.20
CA ASP A 207 -1.46 10.41 20.66
C ASP A 207 -0.30 9.67 19.97
N LEU A 208 -0.28 8.34 20.10
CA LEU A 208 0.75 7.48 19.53
C LEU A 208 0.10 6.30 18.82
N THR A 209 0.40 6.17 17.53
CA THR A 209 -0.08 5.10 16.66
C THR A 209 1.11 4.29 16.12
N PRO A 210 1.06 2.94 16.11
CA PRO A 210 2.04 2.13 15.41
C PRO A 210 2.16 2.53 13.94
N THR A 211 3.38 2.69 13.43
CA THR A 211 3.60 3.09 12.02
C THR A 211 3.02 2.08 11.05
N ALA A 212 3.02 0.78 11.41
CA ALA A 212 2.39 -0.28 10.64
C ALA A 212 0.87 -0.08 10.50
N GLU A 213 0.19 0.31 11.59
CA GLU A 213 -1.25 0.58 11.57
C GLU A 213 -1.56 1.83 10.75
N ARG A 214 -0.81 2.92 10.97
CA ARG A 214 -0.97 4.16 10.20
C ARG A 214 -0.78 3.95 8.70
N LEU A 215 0.25 3.19 8.31
CA LEU A 215 0.50 2.87 6.91
C LEU A 215 -0.62 1.98 6.33
N ALA A 216 -1.11 1.00 7.11
CA ALA A 216 -2.25 0.18 6.70
C ALA A 216 -3.50 1.04 6.44
N ARG A 217 -3.75 2.08 7.25
CA ARG A 217 -4.86 3.03 7.05
C ARG A 217 -4.75 3.76 5.70
N PHE A 218 -3.55 4.21 5.30
CA PHE A 218 -3.35 4.84 3.99
C PHE A 218 -3.63 3.91 2.81
N HIS A 219 -3.39 2.60 2.96
CA HIS A 219 -3.72 1.59 1.95
C HIS A 219 -5.14 1.03 2.09
N THR A 220 -5.94 1.45 3.08
CA THR A 220 -7.26 0.87 3.31
C THR A 220 -8.26 1.19 2.21
N VAL A 221 -8.18 2.39 1.60
CA VAL A 221 -9.03 2.76 0.45
C VAL A 221 -8.72 1.89 -0.76
N GLU A 222 -7.44 1.69 -1.06
CA GLU A 222 -6.98 0.83 -2.16
C GLU A 222 -7.39 -0.63 -1.92
N ASN A 223 -7.17 -1.15 -0.71
CA ASN A 223 -7.53 -2.52 -0.35
C ASN A 223 -9.04 -2.76 -0.37
N THR A 224 -9.86 -1.78 0.02
CA THR A 224 -11.33 -1.91 -0.03
C THR A 224 -11.82 -1.96 -1.47
N TYR A 225 -11.28 -1.11 -2.35
CA TYR A 225 -11.59 -1.14 -3.78
C TYR A 225 -11.24 -2.50 -4.40
N LEU A 226 -10.02 -2.99 -4.15
CA LEU A 226 -9.58 -4.31 -4.62
C LEU A 226 -10.45 -5.45 -4.07
N SER A 227 -10.89 -5.36 -2.81
CA SER A 227 -11.77 -6.34 -2.19
C SER A 227 -13.11 -6.47 -2.91
N ILE A 228 -13.68 -5.37 -3.42
CA ILE A 228 -14.92 -5.42 -4.21
C ILE A 228 -14.73 -6.22 -5.50
N PHE A 229 -13.64 -5.97 -6.25
CA PHE A 229 -13.35 -6.75 -7.46
C PHE A 229 -13.03 -8.20 -7.17
N GLN A 230 -12.35 -8.50 -6.06
CA GLN A 230 -12.09 -9.86 -5.63
C GLN A 230 -13.38 -10.60 -5.25
N LEU A 231 -14.31 -9.92 -4.57
CA LEU A 231 -15.63 -10.47 -4.24
C LEU A 231 -16.45 -10.73 -5.52
N LEU A 232 -16.47 -9.78 -6.46
CA LEU A 232 -17.13 -9.95 -7.76
C LEU A 232 -16.50 -11.09 -8.57
N GLY A 233 -15.17 -11.17 -8.60
CA GLY A 233 -14.42 -12.23 -9.26
C GLY A 233 -14.67 -13.59 -8.61
N GLY A 234 -14.69 -13.65 -7.28
CA GLY A 234 -15.00 -14.87 -6.51
C GLY A 234 -16.44 -15.34 -6.71
N MET A 235 -17.40 -14.42 -6.82
CA MET A 235 -18.78 -14.74 -7.16
C MET A 235 -18.90 -15.24 -8.61
N GLY A 236 -18.20 -14.60 -9.55
CA GLY A 236 -18.10 -15.08 -10.94
C GLY A 236 -17.53 -16.50 -11.00
N LEU A 237 -16.52 -16.81 -10.18
CA LEU A 237 -15.98 -18.15 -10.04
C LEU A 237 -17.02 -19.14 -9.49
N ALA A 238 -17.73 -18.77 -8.43
CA ALA A 238 -18.74 -19.62 -7.81
C ALA A 238 -19.86 -19.98 -8.81
N VAL A 239 -20.41 -18.97 -9.49
CA VAL A 239 -21.44 -19.14 -10.52
C VAL A 239 -20.90 -19.97 -11.70
N GLY A 240 -19.68 -19.70 -12.15
CA GLY A 240 -19.04 -20.46 -13.22
C GLY A 240 -18.82 -21.94 -12.86
N SER A 241 -18.47 -22.23 -11.60
CA SER A 241 -18.25 -23.59 -11.11
C SER A 241 -19.56 -24.39 -11.06
N VAL A 242 -20.64 -23.77 -10.59
CA VAL A 242 -21.99 -24.36 -10.62
C VAL A 242 -22.46 -24.55 -12.07
N GLY A 243 -22.22 -23.56 -12.94
CA GLY A 243 -22.54 -23.64 -14.36
C GLY A 243 -21.81 -24.80 -15.06
N LEU A 244 -20.53 -25.01 -14.76
CA LEU A 244 -19.77 -26.15 -15.26
C LEU A 244 -20.42 -27.48 -14.84
N ALA A 245 -20.78 -27.61 -13.56
CA ALA A 245 -21.45 -28.82 -13.06
C ALA A 245 -22.78 -29.10 -13.79
N LEU A 246 -23.57 -28.05 -14.03
CA LEU A 246 -24.84 -28.14 -14.76
C LEU A 246 -24.61 -28.61 -16.21
N VAL A 247 -23.65 -27.98 -16.92
CA VAL A 247 -23.35 -28.33 -18.33
C VAL A 247 -22.85 -29.76 -18.44
N VAL A 248 -21.96 -30.20 -17.54
CA VAL A 248 -21.49 -31.59 -17.49
C VAL A 248 -22.68 -32.54 -17.27
N LEU A 249 -23.56 -32.23 -16.32
CA LEU A 249 -24.72 -33.07 -16.02
C LEU A 249 -25.67 -33.18 -17.21
N VAL A 250 -26.00 -32.06 -17.87
CA VAL A 250 -26.85 -32.04 -19.06
C VAL A 250 -26.23 -32.87 -20.19
N ASN A 251 -24.93 -32.72 -20.43
CA ASN A 251 -24.22 -33.50 -21.46
C ASN A 251 -24.32 -35.01 -21.22
N ILE A 252 -24.20 -35.45 -19.96
CA ILE A 252 -24.34 -36.86 -19.57
C ILE A 252 -25.77 -37.36 -19.80
N LEU A 253 -26.78 -36.53 -19.49
CA LEU A 253 -28.19 -36.89 -19.66
C LEU A 253 -28.58 -36.99 -21.14
N GLU A 254 -28.07 -36.09 -21.99
CA GLU A 254 -28.27 -36.14 -23.44
C GLU A 254 -27.63 -37.38 -24.07
N ARG A 255 -26.46 -37.81 -23.58
CA ARG A 255 -25.73 -38.99 -24.08
C ARG A 255 -26.08 -40.28 -23.35
N ARG A 256 -27.18 -40.30 -22.59
CA ARG A 256 -27.52 -41.43 -21.72
C ARG A 256 -27.73 -42.75 -22.48
N SER A 257 -28.32 -42.70 -23.68
CA SER A 257 -28.55 -43.87 -24.54
C SER A 257 -27.24 -44.48 -25.04
N GLU A 258 -26.26 -43.66 -25.43
CA GLU A 258 -24.91 -44.08 -25.81
C GLU A 258 -24.19 -44.78 -24.63
N LEU A 259 -24.27 -44.19 -23.44
CA LEU A 259 -23.67 -44.75 -22.23
C LEU A 259 -24.34 -46.07 -21.81
N ALA A 260 -25.65 -46.20 -22.03
CA ALA A 260 -26.38 -47.44 -21.78
C ALA A 260 -25.99 -48.55 -22.77
N MET A 261 -25.79 -48.22 -24.05
CA MET A 261 -25.27 -49.18 -25.03
C MET A 261 -23.88 -49.68 -24.66
N LEU A 262 -22.96 -48.80 -24.23
CA LEU A 262 -21.64 -49.22 -23.77
C LEU A 262 -21.73 -50.21 -22.59
N GLN A 263 -22.65 -49.98 -21.64
CA GLN A 263 -22.87 -50.93 -20.54
C GLN A 263 -23.47 -52.26 -21.03
N ALA A 264 -24.38 -52.24 -22.01
CA ALA A 264 -24.96 -53.45 -22.59
C ALA A 264 -23.92 -54.31 -23.34
N VAL A 265 -22.90 -53.68 -23.95
CA VAL A 265 -21.78 -54.36 -24.61
C VAL A 265 -20.76 -54.92 -23.61
N GLY A 266 -20.86 -54.56 -22.32
CA GLY A 266 -20.06 -55.14 -21.24
C GLY A 266 -19.04 -54.18 -20.61
N PHE A 267 -19.07 -52.88 -20.91
CA PHE A 267 -18.26 -51.90 -20.20
C PHE A 267 -18.78 -51.69 -18.78
N ASP A 268 -17.89 -51.73 -17.80
CA ASP A 268 -18.24 -51.48 -16.41
C ASP A 268 -18.47 -49.98 -16.14
N LYS A 269 -19.25 -49.68 -15.09
CA LYS A 269 -19.60 -48.30 -14.72
C LYS A 269 -18.38 -47.44 -14.38
N HIS A 270 -17.29 -48.03 -13.87
CA HIS A 270 -16.08 -47.29 -13.54
C HIS A 270 -15.29 -46.91 -14.80
N THR A 271 -15.19 -47.80 -15.80
CA THR A 271 -14.54 -47.47 -17.08
C THR A 271 -15.28 -46.37 -17.81
N VAL A 272 -16.62 -46.43 -17.87
CA VAL A 272 -17.46 -45.37 -18.47
C VAL A 272 -17.29 -44.05 -17.71
N GLY A 273 -17.31 -44.07 -16.38
CA GLY A 273 -17.08 -42.87 -15.57
C GLY A 273 -15.68 -42.29 -15.71
N ARG A 274 -14.64 -43.12 -15.85
CA ARG A 274 -13.27 -42.65 -16.07
C ARG A 274 -13.11 -42.01 -17.44
N MET A 275 -13.69 -42.60 -18.49
CA MET A 275 -13.69 -42.03 -19.84
C MET A 275 -14.32 -40.63 -19.84
N LEU A 276 -15.49 -40.50 -19.24
CA LEU A 276 -16.24 -39.26 -19.14
C LEU A 276 -15.50 -38.19 -18.32
N ALA A 277 -14.88 -38.59 -17.19
CA ALA A 277 -14.07 -37.71 -16.38
C ALA A 277 -12.85 -37.18 -17.16
N VAL A 278 -12.14 -38.05 -17.90
CA VAL A 278 -10.98 -37.63 -18.71
C VAL A 278 -11.38 -36.63 -19.80
N GLU A 279 -12.51 -36.85 -20.48
CA GLU A 279 -13.05 -35.94 -21.49
C GLU A 279 -13.28 -34.54 -20.91
N HIS A 280 -14.00 -34.45 -19.79
CA HIS A 280 -14.35 -33.18 -19.17
C HIS A 280 -13.15 -32.50 -18.49
N ILE A 281 -12.21 -33.27 -17.94
CA ILE A 281 -10.94 -32.73 -17.43
C ILE A 281 -10.11 -32.12 -18.57
N GLY A 282 -10.10 -32.75 -19.75
CA GLY A 282 -9.47 -32.20 -20.95
C GLY A 282 -10.08 -30.86 -21.37
N LEU A 283 -11.42 -30.78 -21.37
CA LEU A 283 -12.16 -29.54 -21.67
C LEU A 283 -11.88 -28.44 -20.63
N LEU A 284 -11.86 -28.79 -19.34
CA LEU A 284 -11.51 -27.88 -18.26
C LEU A 284 -10.09 -27.33 -18.45
N GLY A 285 -9.11 -28.20 -18.73
CA GLY A 285 -7.73 -27.80 -18.99
C GLY A 285 -7.59 -26.87 -20.19
N ALA A 286 -8.26 -27.18 -21.31
CA ALA A 286 -8.28 -26.32 -22.48
C ALA A 286 -8.93 -24.96 -22.21
N GLY A 287 -10.02 -24.94 -21.42
CA GLY A 287 -10.68 -23.73 -20.97
C GLY A 287 -9.78 -22.86 -20.10
N LEU A 288 -9.13 -23.46 -19.09
CA LEU A 288 -8.18 -22.78 -18.21
C LEU A 288 -7.00 -22.18 -18.99
N LEU A 289 -6.45 -22.92 -19.95
CA LEU A 289 -5.34 -22.45 -20.77
C LEU A 289 -5.75 -21.26 -21.63
N ARG A 290 -6.90 -21.32 -22.31
CA ARG A 290 -7.43 -20.20 -23.11
C ARG A 290 -7.76 -18.99 -22.23
N GLY A 291 -8.35 -19.20 -21.06
CA GLY A 291 -8.64 -18.13 -20.10
C GLY A 291 -7.37 -17.47 -19.55
N LEU A 292 -6.32 -18.23 -19.30
CA LEU A 292 -5.02 -17.71 -18.90
C LEU A 292 -4.41 -16.84 -20.00
N VAL A 293 -4.43 -17.30 -21.25
CA VAL A 293 -3.92 -16.53 -22.39
C VAL A 293 -4.69 -15.22 -22.56
N SER A 294 -6.03 -15.25 -22.49
CA SER A 294 -6.83 -14.03 -22.63
C SER A 294 -6.59 -13.04 -21.48
N ALA A 295 -6.46 -13.54 -20.24
CA ALA A 295 -6.14 -12.70 -19.08
C ALA A 295 -4.77 -12.02 -19.21
N ILE A 296 -3.75 -12.75 -19.68
CA ILE A 296 -2.41 -12.17 -19.91
C ILE A 296 -2.48 -11.05 -20.95
N VAL A 297 -3.17 -11.27 -22.08
CA VAL A 297 -3.29 -10.25 -23.13
C VAL A 297 -4.01 -9.00 -22.61
N ALA A 298 -5.09 -9.16 -21.83
CA ALA A 298 -5.84 -8.06 -21.26
C ALA A 298 -5.02 -7.21 -20.27
N VAL A 299 -4.21 -7.86 -19.43
CA VAL A 299 -3.46 -7.18 -18.35
C VAL A 299 -2.08 -6.68 -18.83
N TRP A 300 -1.60 -7.14 -19.98
CA TRP A 300 -0.26 -6.82 -20.51
C TRP A 300 0.09 -5.31 -20.55
N PRO A 301 -0.80 -4.41 -21.04
CA PRO A 301 -0.47 -2.98 -21.11
C PRO A 301 -0.24 -2.37 -19.72
N ALA A 302 -1.04 -2.78 -18.74
CA ALA A 302 -0.97 -2.26 -17.37
C ALA A 302 0.33 -2.69 -16.66
N VAL A 303 0.81 -3.92 -16.90
CA VAL A 303 2.09 -4.39 -16.33
C VAL A 303 3.26 -3.58 -16.88
N ARG A 304 3.24 -3.26 -18.18
CA ARG A 304 4.32 -2.49 -18.81
C ARG A 304 4.41 -1.06 -18.31
N THR A 305 3.28 -0.41 -18.03
CA THR A 305 3.26 0.99 -17.58
C THR A 305 3.50 1.12 -16.08
N ALA A 306 3.01 0.17 -15.27
CA ALA A 306 3.12 0.24 -13.82
C ALA A 306 4.49 -0.24 -13.27
N GLY A 307 5.32 -0.91 -14.07
CA GLY A 307 6.59 -1.47 -13.62
C GLY A 307 6.44 -2.49 -12.48
N SER A 308 5.23 -3.02 -12.26
CA SER A 308 4.91 -3.86 -11.13
C SER A 308 5.33 -5.31 -11.38
N ARG A 309 5.82 -5.98 -10.32
CA ARG A 309 6.13 -7.41 -10.38
C ARG A 309 4.82 -8.18 -10.29
N ILE A 310 4.53 -9.02 -11.28
CA ILE A 310 3.38 -9.91 -11.26
C ILE A 310 3.59 -10.95 -10.13
N PRO A 311 2.65 -11.10 -9.18
CA PRO A 311 2.76 -12.10 -8.12
C PRO A 311 2.43 -13.50 -8.68
N ILE A 312 3.42 -14.12 -9.33
CA ILE A 312 3.26 -15.44 -10.00
C ILE A 312 2.80 -16.52 -9.01
N GLY A 313 3.28 -16.45 -7.75
CA GLY A 313 2.90 -17.41 -6.71
C GLY A 313 1.41 -17.40 -6.39
N SER A 314 0.80 -16.22 -6.18
CA SER A 314 -0.64 -16.14 -5.90
C SER A 314 -1.47 -16.50 -7.12
N LEU A 315 -1.03 -16.13 -8.34
CA LEU A 315 -1.69 -16.52 -9.58
C LEU A 315 -1.72 -18.04 -9.75
N ALA A 316 -0.61 -18.73 -9.46
CA ALA A 316 -0.54 -20.18 -9.52
C ALA A 316 -1.49 -20.84 -8.51
N VAL A 317 -1.56 -20.31 -7.28
CA VAL A 317 -2.50 -20.80 -6.26
C VAL A 317 -3.95 -20.63 -6.69
N ILE A 318 -4.31 -19.47 -7.26
CA ILE A 318 -5.66 -19.22 -7.75
C ILE A 318 -5.99 -20.19 -8.89
N LEU A 319 -5.14 -20.30 -9.92
CA LEU A 319 -5.38 -21.24 -11.03
C LEU A 319 -5.52 -22.69 -10.55
N ALA A 320 -4.68 -23.11 -9.60
CA ALA A 320 -4.78 -24.43 -8.99
C ALA A 320 -6.10 -24.61 -8.24
N ALA A 321 -6.56 -23.61 -7.49
CA ALA A 321 -7.85 -23.64 -6.79
C ALA A 321 -9.04 -23.74 -7.76
N ILE A 322 -9.00 -23.01 -8.89
CA ILE A 322 -10.03 -23.09 -9.94
C ILE A 322 -10.04 -24.48 -10.56
N GLY A 323 -8.87 -25.01 -10.93
CA GLY A 323 -8.73 -26.35 -11.48
C GLY A 323 -9.23 -27.44 -10.51
N ALA A 324 -8.87 -27.33 -9.24
CA ALA A 324 -9.33 -28.24 -8.20
C ALA A 324 -10.85 -28.18 -8.01
N SER A 325 -11.44 -26.97 -7.97
CA SER A 325 -12.89 -26.79 -7.88
C SER A 325 -13.61 -27.41 -9.08
N GLY A 326 -13.14 -27.13 -10.29
CA GLY A 326 -13.70 -27.73 -11.52
C GLY A 326 -13.61 -29.25 -11.53
N LEU A 327 -12.48 -29.81 -11.07
CA LEU A 327 -12.30 -31.26 -10.95
C LEU A 327 -13.31 -31.87 -9.96
N VAL A 328 -13.49 -31.25 -8.80
CA VAL A 328 -14.49 -31.69 -7.81
C VAL A 328 -15.89 -31.70 -8.42
N TRP A 329 -16.28 -30.64 -9.12
CA TRP A 329 -17.59 -30.55 -9.77
C TRP A 329 -17.79 -31.58 -10.88
N ILE A 330 -16.78 -31.81 -11.72
CA ILE A 330 -16.82 -32.85 -12.76
C ILE A 330 -17.01 -34.24 -12.13
N LEU A 331 -16.26 -34.55 -11.06
CA LEU A 331 -16.37 -35.84 -10.37
C LEU A 331 -17.74 -36.03 -9.71
N ILE A 332 -18.28 -34.97 -9.09
CA ILE A 332 -19.62 -34.98 -8.49
C ILE A 332 -20.69 -35.20 -9.57
N ALA A 333 -20.65 -34.44 -10.67
CA ALA A 333 -21.60 -34.55 -11.77
C ALA A 333 -21.55 -35.93 -12.45
N THR A 334 -20.34 -36.46 -12.66
CA THR A 334 -20.13 -37.81 -13.23
C THR A 334 -20.71 -38.89 -12.33
N ARG A 335 -20.50 -38.81 -11.01
CA ARG A 335 -21.05 -39.77 -10.04
C ARG A 335 -22.58 -39.71 -9.98
N LEU A 336 -23.15 -38.50 -9.96
CA LEU A 336 -24.60 -38.30 -9.94
C LEU A 336 -25.26 -38.81 -11.22
N GLY A 337 -24.70 -38.50 -12.39
CA GLY A 337 -25.23 -38.93 -13.68
C GLY A 337 -25.22 -40.46 -13.87
N LEU A 338 -24.21 -41.15 -13.33
CA LEU A 338 -24.09 -42.61 -13.42
C LEU A 338 -24.87 -43.40 -12.35
N HIS A 339 -25.38 -42.73 -11.31
CA HIS A 339 -26.13 -43.37 -10.23
C HIS A 339 -27.56 -43.77 -10.63
N GLY A 340 -28.08 -43.24 -11.74
CA GLY A 340 -29.37 -43.64 -12.32
C GLY A 340 -29.35 -45.05 -12.91
N ARG A 341 -30.52 -45.71 -12.98
CA ARG A 341 -30.69 -46.95 -13.76
C ARG A 341 -30.58 -46.62 -15.25
N LEU A 342 -29.37 -46.62 -15.78
CA LEU A 342 -29.09 -46.34 -17.20
C LEU A 342 -29.84 -47.30 -18.12
N LEU A 343 -30.06 -48.55 -17.69
CA LEU A 343 -30.82 -49.56 -18.40
C LEU A 343 -32.32 -49.23 -18.58
N ASP A 344 -32.91 -48.41 -17.70
CA ASP A 344 -34.32 -48.00 -17.86
C ASP A 344 -34.48 -47.08 -19.08
N ALA A 345 -33.42 -46.39 -19.53
CA ALA A 345 -33.45 -45.53 -20.71
C ALA A 345 -33.56 -46.32 -22.03
N LEU A 346 -33.07 -47.57 -22.06
CA LEU A 346 -33.25 -48.48 -23.21
C LEU A 346 -34.67 -49.06 -23.29
N ARG A 347 -35.48 -48.90 -22.23
CA ARG A 347 -36.83 -49.45 -22.13
C ARG A 347 -37.92 -48.43 -22.48
N SER A 348 -37.54 -47.16 -22.65
CA SER A 348 -38.43 -46.02 -22.89
C SER A 348 -38.37 -45.46 -24.32
N GLU A 349 -37.62 -46.10 -25.22
CA GLU A 349 -37.70 -45.95 -26.68
C GLU A 349 -38.32 -47.21 -27.29
#